data_AF-A0A7V2LUM8-F1
#
_entry.id   AF-A0A7V2LUM8-F1
#
_cell.length_a   1.000
_cell.length_b   1.000
_cell.length_c   1.000
_cell.angle_alpha   90.00
_cell.angle_beta   90.00
_cell.angle_gamma   90.00
#
_symmetry.space_group_name_H-M   'P 1'
#
loop_
_entity.id
_entity.type
_entity.pdbx_description
1 polymer ?
#
loop_
_entity_poly.entity_id
_entity_poly.type
_entity_poly.pdbx_seq_one_letter_code
_entity_poly.pdbx_strand_id
1 'polypeptide(L)'
;MLCPGRPASLGGRGLQAYYRTYAGLLAQLLRESMERGEIRPGDPHRLVVALIAHIEGVILLWVMAPQVVDLESQWQTSTDLMLRSLLPDGAAAPPAQETLHERFGCRTPTAQPTPRVESHPLATAYLDLPPGPGRSARAPVLAAPSHRLQDGQTAPKRAGSHLL
;
A
#
# COMPACT_ATOMS: atom_id res chain seq x y z
N MET A 1 -26.07 41.68 -16.20
CA MET A 1 -26.75 40.37 -16.10
C MET A 1 -25.67 39.30 -16.06
N LEU A 2 -25.16 38.99 -14.86
CA LEU A 2 -24.09 38.01 -14.64
C LEU A 2 -24.76 36.70 -14.28
N CYS A 3 -24.58 35.65 -15.07
CA CYS A 3 -25.01 34.30 -14.69
C CYS A 3 -24.12 33.82 -13.52
N PRO A 4 -24.68 33.57 -12.32
CA PRO A 4 -23.91 32.96 -11.25
C PRO A 4 -23.55 31.53 -11.65
N GLY A 5 -22.27 31.31 -11.95
CA GLY A 5 -21.72 30.00 -12.26
C GLY A 5 -21.95 29.05 -11.09
N ARG A 6 -22.69 27.97 -11.35
CA ARG A 6 -22.86 26.85 -10.43
C ARG A 6 -21.46 26.34 -10.06
N PRO A 7 -21.08 26.29 -8.76
CA PRO A 7 -19.84 25.62 -8.39
C PRO A 7 -19.94 24.19 -8.90
N ALA A 8 -18.98 23.77 -9.73
CA ALA A 8 -18.89 22.40 -10.17
C ALA A 8 -18.88 21.54 -8.92
N SER A 9 -19.97 20.82 -8.67
CA SER A 9 -19.99 19.83 -7.60
C SER A 9 -18.81 18.91 -7.86
N LEU A 10 -17.81 18.92 -6.98
CA LEU A 10 -16.78 17.89 -6.88
C LEU A 10 -17.46 16.57 -6.50
N GLY A 11 -18.30 16.04 -7.39
CA GLY A 11 -18.86 14.71 -7.27
C GLY A 11 -17.72 13.69 -7.44
N GLY A 12 -17.95 12.45 -7.01
CA GLY A 12 -16.93 11.38 -6.94
C GLY A 12 -16.09 11.13 -8.22
N ARG A 13 -16.53 11.63 -9.38
CA ARG A 13 -15.74 11.65 -10.61
C ARG A 13 -14.46 12.49 -10.52
N GLY A 14 -14.47 13.59 -9.76
CA GLY A 14 -13.29 14.44 -9.55
C GLY A 14 -12.22 13.73 -8.71
N LEU A 15 -12.64 13.08 -7.62
CA LEU A 15 -11.73 12.34 -6.75
C LEU A 15 -11.11 11.13 -7.47
N GLN A 16 -11.89 10.40 -8.26
CA GLN A 16 -11.36 9.28 -9.04
C GLN A 16 -10.35 9.74 -10.10
N ALA A 17 -10.62 10.85 -10.80
CA ALA A 17 -9.68 11.41 -11.76
C ALA A 17 -8.38 11.86 -11.07
N TYR A 18 -8.50 12.53 -9.92
CA TYR A 18 -7.35 12.91 -9.10
C TYR A 18 -6.49 11.71 -8.70
N TYR A 19 -7.10 10.64 -8.16
CA TYR A 19 -6.37 9.42 -7.79
C TYR A 19 -5.67 8.77 -8.97
N ARG A 20 -6.31 8.71 -10.15
CA ARG A 20 -5.66 8.15 -11.35
C ARG A 20 -4.45 8.97 -11.78
N THR A 21 -4.57 10.29 -11.80
CA THR A 21 -3.46 11.19 -12.15
C THR A 21 -2.32 11.05 -11.15
N TYR A 22 -2.63 11.12 -9.85
CA TYR A 22 -1.65 10.98 -8.77
C TYR A 22 -0.93 9.61 -8.82
N ALA A 23 -1.68 8.52 -8.95
CA ALA A 23 -1.12 7.18 -9.07
C ALA A 23 -0.25 7.01 -10.33
N GLY A 24 -0.64 7.64 -11.45
CA GLY A 24 0.14 7.64 -12.69
C GLY A 24 1.50 8.31 -12.53
N LEU A 25 1.54 9.49 -11.88
CA LEU A 25 2.78 10.22 -11.61
C LEU A 25 3.71 9.44 -10.68
N LEU A 26 3.18 8.85 -9.60
CA LEU A 26 3.98 8.02 -8.70
C LEU A 26 4.52 6.77 -9.41
N ALA A 27 3.73 6.14 -10.27
CA ALA A 27 4.16 4.94 -11.00
C ALA A 27 5.30 5.27 -11.97
N GLN A 28 5.26 6.43 -12.61
CA GLN A 28 6.35 6.92 -13.44
C GLN A 28 7.62 7.15 -12.61
N LEU A 29 7.53 7.88 -11.49
CA LEU A 29 8.67 8.15 -10.62
C LEU A 29 9.33 6.86 -10.11
N LEU A 30 8.51 5.89 -9.67
CA LEU A 30 9.01 4.59 -9.21
C LEU A 30 9.69 3.82 -10.34
N ARG A 31 9.11 3.83 -11.55
CA ARG A 31 9.74 3.19 -12.72
C ARG A 31 11.12 3.78 -13.01
N GLU A 32 11.23 5.10 -13.07
CA GLU A 32 12.51 5.78 -13.30
C GLU A 32 13.54 5.44 -12.20
N SER A 33 13.09 5.33 -10.94
CA SER A 33 13.95 4.94 -9.81
C SER A 33 14.43 3.48 -9.89
N MET A 34 13.57 2.57 -10.40
CA MET A 34 13.97 1.19 -10.68
C MET A 34 15.00 1.12 -11.80
N GLU A 35 14.82 1.90 -12.87
CA GLU A 35 15.75 1.96 -14.00
C GLU A 35 17.13 2.48 -13.58
N ARG A 36 17.18 3.40 -12.61
CA ARG A 36 18.44 3.89 -12.01
C ARG A 36 19.05 2.94 -10.99
N GLY A 37 18.35 1.88 -10.59
CA GLY A 37 18.81 0.96 -9.54
C GLY A 37 18.74 1.53 -8.12
N GLU A 38 17.99 2.62 -7.91
CA GLU A 38 17.80 3.24 -6.59
C GLU A 38 16.83 2.44 -5.71
N ILE A 39 15.87 1.76 -6.35
CA ILE A 39 14.93 0.86 -5.70
C ILE A 39 14.98 -0.51 -6.38
N ARG A 40 14.62 -1.55 -5.64
CA ARG A 40 14.54 -2.93 -6.10
C ARG A 40 13.59 -3.03 -7.31
N PRO A 41 13.95 -3.79 -8.36
CA PRO A 41 13.06 -4.03 -9.50
C PRO A 41 11.73 -4.65 -9.07
N GLY A 42 10.63 -4.19 -9.67
CA GLY A 42 9.28 -4.67 -9.35
C GLY A 42 8.22 -4.13 -10.29
N ASP A 43 6.95 -4.27 -9.90
CA ASP A 43 5.81 -3.68 -10.60
C ASP A 43 5.50 -2.29 -10.00
N PRO A 44 5.73 -1.19 -10.74
CA PRO A 44 5.49 0.17 -10.25
C PRO A 44 4.04 0.38 -9.80
N HIS A 45 3.06 -0.22 -10.49
CA HIS A 45 1.65 -0.01 -10.14
C HIS A 45 1.30 -0.65 -8.80
N ARG A 46 1.81 -1.85 -8.52
CA ARG A 46 1.62 -2.51 -7.22
C ARG A 46 2.26 -1.70 -6.09
N LEU A 47 3.45 -1.15 -6.33
CA LEU A 47 4.13 -0.31 -5.34
C LEU A 47 3.36 0.99 -5.06
N VAL A 48 2.81 1.64 -6.09
CA VAL A 48 1.95 2.83 -5.90
C VAL A 48 0.74 2.49 -5.05
N VAL A 49 0.06 1.37 -5.33
CA VAL A 49 -1.10 0.95 -4.53
C VAL A 49 -0.71 0.70 -3.07
N ALA A 50 0.42 0.03 -2.84
CA ALA A 50 0.93 -0.20 -1.49
C ALA A 50 1.27 1.11 -0.77
N LEU A 51 1.92 2.06 -1.46
CA LEU A 51 2.28 3.37 -0.92
C LEU A 51 1.04 4.19 -0.53
N ILE A 52 0.04 4.25 -1.41
CA ILE A 52 -1.22 4.97 -1.15
C ILE A 52 -1.97 4.32 0.02
N ALA A 53 -2.13 2.98 -0.01
CA ALA A 53 -2.79 2.25 1.07
C ALA A 53 -2.06 2.44 2.41
N HIS A 54 -0.73 2.54 2.39
CA HIS A 54 0.06 2.81 3.57
C HIS A 54 -0.24 4.19 4.18
N ILE A 55 -0.18 5.24 3.37
CA ILE A 55 -0.45 6.63 3.76
C ILE A 55 -1.89 6.77 4.30
N GLU A 56 -2.86 6.26 3.54
CA GLU A 56 -4.26 6.30 3.92
C GLU A 56 -4.54 5.49 5.17
N GLY A 57 -3.90 4.32 5.32
CA GLY A 57 -4.03 3.49 6.51
C GLY A 57 -3.54 4.18 7.78
N VAL A 58 -2.40 4.87 7.72
CA VAL A 58 -1.86 5.64 8.87
C VAL A 58 -2.82 6.79 9.23
N ILE A 59 -3.28 7.55 8.25
CA ILE A 59 -4.21 8.67 8.49
C ILE A 59 -5.53 8.15 9.06
N LEU A 60 -6.08 7.07 8.50
CA LEU A 60 -7.34 6.49 8.95
C LEU A 60 -7.24 6.00 10.40
N LEU A 61 -6.15 5.32 10.76
CA LEU A 61 -5.91 4.88 12.14
C LEU A 61 -5.83 6.06 13.11
N TRP A 62 -5.13 7.13 12.73
CA TRP A 62 -5.05 8.34 13.54
C TRP A 62 -6.41 9.02 13.72
N VAL A 63 -7.23 9.11 12.66
CA VAL A 63 -8.60 9.66 12.75
C VAL A 63 -9.48 8.83 13.70
N MET A 64 -9.33 7.51 13.68
CA MET A 64 -10.16 6.60 14.48
C MET A 64 -9.75 6.54 15.96
N ALA A 65 -8.45 6.69 16.26
CA ALA A 65 -7.93 6.57 17.63
C ALA A 65 -6.74 7.51 17.87
N PRO A 66 -6.95 8.85 17.84
CA PRO A 66 -5.85 9.82 17.96
C PRO A 66 -5.15 9.79 19.32
N GLN A 67 -5.81 9.28 20.36
CA GLN A 67 -5.23 9.07 21.69
C GLN A 67 -4.31 7.85 21.78
N VAL A 68 -4.33 6.97 20.77
CA VAL A 68 -3.51 5.74 20.71
C VAL A 68 -2.39 5.90 19.67
N VAL A 69 -2.67 6.60 18.57
CA VAL A 69 -1.74 6.75 17.46
C VAL A 69 -1.11 8.13 17.51
N ASP A 70 0.17 8.19 17.85
CA ASP A 70 0.98 9.37 17.56
C ASP A 70 1.29 9.41 16.06
N LEU A 71 0.67 10.35 15.34
CA LEU A 71 0.72 10.41 13.88
C LEU A 71 2.15 10.55 13.36
N GLU A 72 2.95 11.40 14.00
CA GLU A 72 4.31 11.67 13.56
C GLU A 72 5.23 10.46 13.75
N SER A 73 5.28 9.87 14.95
CA SER A 73 6.07 8.66 15.20
C SER A 73 5.61 7.50 14.33
N GLN A 74 4.30 7.32 14.15
CA GLN A 74 3.76 6.26 13.32
C GLN A 74 4.17 6.44 11.86
N TRP A 75 4.04 7.65 11.31
CA TRP A 75 4.45 7.98 9.94
C TRP A 75 5.93 7.73 9.68
N GLN A 76 6.80 8.19 10.59
CA GLN A 76 8.25 8.00 10.48
C GLN A 76 8.61 6.51 10.49
N THR A 77 8.12 5.77 11.48
CA THR A 77 8.40 4.34 11.66
C THR A 77 7.93 3.55 10.45
N SER A 78 6.72 3.80 9.99
CA SER A 78 6.13 3.03 8.91
C SER A 78 6.72 3.37 7.54
N THR A 79 7.09 4.63 7.32
CA THR A 79 7.83 5.04 6.13
C THR A 79 9.21 4.41 6.09
N ASP A 80 9.95 4.39 7.21
CA ASP A 80 11.26 3.72 7.29
C ASP A 80 11.14 2.23 6.96
N LEU A 81 10.17 1.51 7.54
CA LEU A 81 9.92 0.11 7.22
C LEU A 81 9.58 -0.11 5.74
N MET A 82 8.72 0.73 5.18
CA MET A 82 8.34 0.65 3.77
C MET A 82 9.55 0.93 2.86
N LEU A 83 10.32 1.99 3.12
CA LEU A 83 11.50 2.32 2.32
C LEU A 83 12.57 1.22 2.40
N ARG A 84 12.83 0.65 3.57
CA ARG A 84 13.75 -0.50 3.72
C ARG A 84 13.33 -1.69 2.87
N SER A 85 12.03 -1.93 2.72
CA SER A 85 11.53 -3.02 1.85
C SER A 85 11.77 -2.76 0.36
N LEU A 86 11.92 -1.50 -0.04
CA LEU A 86 12.12 -1.07 -1.44
C LEU A 86 13.59 -0.97 -1.81
N LEU A 87 14.49 -0.79 -0.86
CA LEU A 87 15.91 -0.62 -1.14
C LEU A 87 16.57 -1.96 -1.57
N PRO A 88 17.58 -1.91 -2.45
CA PRO A 88 18.42 -3.07 -2.74
C PRO A 88 19.11 -3.60 -1.47
N ASP A 89 19.34 -4.92 -1.39
CA ASP A 89 20.08 -5.50 -0.27
C ASP A 89 21.49 -4.87 -0.20
N GLY A 90 21.87 -4.36 0.97
CA GLY A 90 23.17 -3.72 1.16
C GLY A 90 23.24 -2.24 0.75
N ALA A 91 22.16 -1.66 0.21
CA ALA A 91 22.01 -0.21 0.24
C ALA A 91 21.92 0.19 1.73
N ALA A 92 23.00 0.76 2.26
CA ALA A 92 23.03 1.25 3.63
C ALA A 92 21.79 2.12 3.82
N ALA A 93 20.95 1.78 4.81
CA ALA A 93 19.87 2.66 5.21
C ALA A 93 20.49 4.04 5.40
N PRO A 94 19.95 5.11 4.79
CA PRO A 94 20.46 6.44 5.06
C PRO A 94 20.51 6.60 6.59
N PRO A 95 21.63 7.11 7.16
CA PRO A 95 21.76 7.21 8.60
C PRO A 95 20.49 7.84 9.13
N ALA A 96 19.86 7.17 10.12
CA ALA A 96 18.55 7.53 10.66
C ALA A 96 18.45 9.05 10.67
N GLN A 97 17.61 9.59 9.78
CA GLN A 97 17.72 10.99 9.41
C GLN A 97 17.72 11.79 10.71
N GLU A 98 18.81 12.55 10.92
CA GLU A 98 18.89 13.63 11.89
C GLU A 98 17.52 14.30 11.88
N THR A 99 16.78 14.09 12.97
CA THR A 99 15.32 14.19 12.95
C THR A 99 14.94 15.51 12.29
N LEU A 100 13.92 15.53 11.43
CA LEU A 100 13.43 16.77 10.79
C LEU A 100 13.28 17.92 11.80
N HIS A 101 13.03 17.57 13.07
CA HIS A 101 13.08 18.42 14.25
C HIS A 101 14.40 19.19 14.48
N GLU A 102 15.56 18.55 14.36
CA GLU A 102 16.89 19.20 14.47
C GLU A 102 17.17 20.10 13.27
N ARG A 103 16.80 19.66 12.07
CA ARG A 103 17.15 20.36 10.83
C ARG A 103 16.33 21.61 10.56
N PHE A 104 15.07 21.64 11.02
CA PHE A 104 14.17 22.78 10.83
C PHE A 104 13.95 23.64 12.08
N GLY A 105 14.66 23.36 13.18
CA GLY A 105 14.68 24.26 14.35
C GLY A 105 13.31 24.57 14.93
N CYS A 106 12.31 23.70 14.70
CA CYS A 106 11.02 23.78 15.35
C CYS A 106 11.26 23.45 16.81
N ARG A 107 11.43 24.50 17.63
CA ARG A 107 11.46 24.40 19.09
C ARG A 107 10.29 23.51 19.48
N THR A 108 10.60 22.40 20.12
CA THR A 108 9.62 21.58 20.82
C THR A 108 8.77 22.55 21.64
N PRO A 109 7.44 22.57 21.49
CA PRO A 109 6.60 23.24 22.47
C PRO A 109 7.01 22.70 23.82
N THR A 110 7.44 23.58 24.73
CA THR A 110 7.83 23.25 26.09
C THR A 110 6.86 22.20 26.60
N ALA A 111 7.35 20.98 26.85
CA ALA A 111 6.52 19.83 27.16
C ALA A 111 5.51 20.25 28.23
N GLN A 112 4.23 20.36 27.85
CA GLN A 112 3.19 20.35 28.85
C GLN A 112 3.35 19.03 29.60
N PRO A 113 3.33 19.03 30.94
CA PRO A 113 3.37 17.80 31.70
C PRO A 113 2.27 16.91 31.15
N THR A 114 2.68 15.80 30.54
CA THR A 114 1.74 14.79 30.05
C THR A 114 0.86 14.43 31.23
N PRO A 115 -0.48 14.50 31.11
CA PRO A 115 -1.33 13.94 32.14
C PRO A 115 -0.87 12.50 32.33
N ARG A 116 -0.55 12.16 33.58
CA ARG A 116 -0.17 10.81 33.99
C ARG A 116 -1.22 9.89 33.39
N VAL A 117 -0.83 9.11 32.37
CA VAL A 117 -1.70 8.12 31.76
C VAL A 117 -1.89 7.04 32.82
N GLU A 118 -2.90 7.22 33.67
CA GLU A 118 -3.47 6.12 34.40
C GLU A 118 -3.85 5.10 33.32
N SER A 119 -3.28 3.90 33.43
CA SER A 119 -3.50 2.79 32.53
C SER A 119 -5.00 2.58 32.36
N HIS A 120 -5.55 3.12 31.28
CA HIS A 120 -6.98 3.04 31.00
C HIS A 120 -7.29 1.56 30.73
N PRO A 121 -8.25 0.93 31.43
CA PRO A 121 -8.55 -0.49 31.30
C PRO A 121 -9.02 -0.93 29.89
N LEU A 122 -9.16 0.01 28.96
CA LEU A 122 -9.49 -0.25 27.56
C LEU A 122 -8.27 -0.63 26.69
N ALA A 123 -7.04 -0.34 27.13
CA ALA A 123 -5.84 -0.77 26.39
C ALA A 123 -5.65 -2.29 26.43
N THR A 124 -6.13 -2.96 27.48
CA THR A 124 -6.09 -4.42 27.62
C THR A 124 -7.22 -5.11 26.83
N ALA A 125 -8.34 -4.43 26.59
CA ALA A 125 -9.50 -5.01 25.91
C ALA A 125 -9.25 -5.34 24.43
N TYR A 126 -8.26 -4.71 23.78
CA TYR A 126 -7.89 -5.04 22.40
C TYR A 126 -7.02 -6.30 22.28
N LEU A 127 -6.34 -6.70 23.36
CA LEU A 127 -5.53 -7.94 23.39
C LEU A 127 -6.37 -9.18 23.75
N ASP A 128 -7.58 -8.98 24.28
CA ASP A 128 -8.53 -10.04 24.67
C ASP A 128 -9.70 -10.20 23.69
N LEU A 129 -9.53 -9.79 22.43
CA LEU A 129 -10.47 -10.19 21.39
C LEU A 129 -10.46 -11.73 21.31
N PRO A 130 -11.61 -12.41 21.51
CA PRO A 130 -11.65 -13.85 21.34
C PRO A 130 -11.16 -14.18 19.93
N PRO A 131 -10.39 -15.26 19.74
CA PRO A 131 -10.00 -15.69 18.41
C PRO A 131 -11.26 -15.72 17.56
N GLY A 132 -11.31 -14.90 16.51
CA GLY A 132 -12.43 -14.87 15.58
C GLY A 132 -12.76 -16.31 15.17
N PRO A 133 -14.05 -16.64 14.95
CA PRO A 133 -14.50 -18.00 14.72
C PRO A 133 -13.56 -18.68 13.73
N GLY A 134 -12.87 -19.69 14.24
CA GLY A 134 -11.75 -20.30 13.56
C GLY A 134 -12.14 -20.63 12.12
N ARG A 135 -11.26 -20.25 11.19
CA ARG A 135 -11.10 -20.98 9.93
C ARG A 135 -10.70 -22.42 10.27
N SER A 136 -11.68 -23.20 10.72
CA SER A 136 -11.63 -24.64 10.89
C SER A 136 -12.82 -25.24 10.18
N ALA A 137 -12.77 -25.21 8.87
CA ALA A 137 -13.19 -26.33 8.06
C ALA A 137 -12.30 -26.33 6.82
N ARG A 138 -11.25 -27.17 6.83
CA ARG A 138 -10.83 -27.80 5.58
C ARG A 138 -12.09 -28.44 5.01
N ALA A 139 -12.66 -27.84 3.97
CA ALA A 139 -13.61 -28.55 3.14
C ALA A 139 -12.93 -29.85 2.68
N PRO A 140 -13.62 -30.99 2.69
CA PRO A 140 -13.11 -32.16 2.00
C PRO A 140 -12.88 -31.75 0.54
N VAL A 141 -11.65 -31.96 0.07
CA VAL A 141 -11.35 -31.93 -1.36
C VAL A 141 -12.25 -33.00 -1.99
N LEU A 142 -13.38 -32.56 -2.52
CA LEU A 142 -14.22 -33.39 -3.36
C LEU A 142 -13.34 -33.74 -4.57
N ALA A 143 -12.90 -34.99 -4.62
CA ALA A 143 -12.12 -35.52 -5.72
C ALA A 143 -12.91 -35.29 -7.01
N ALA A 144 -12.42 -34.38 -7.85
CA ALA A 144 -12.92 -34.24 -9.20
C ALA A 144 -12.59 -35.53 -9.97
N PRO A 145 -13.55 -36.12 -10.70
CA PRO A 145 -13.26 -37.27 -11.54
C PRO A 145 -12.27 -36.86 -12.63
N SER A 146 -11.11 -37.51 -12.63
CA SER A 146 -10.14 -37.45 -13.72
C SER A 146 -10.78 -38.00 -15.00
N HIS A 147 -11.38 -37.12 -15.80
CA HIS A 147 -11.68 -37.43 -17.18
C HIS A 147 -10.37 -37.50 -17.96
N ARG A 148 -9.87 -38.73 -18.03
CA ARG A 148 -8.90 -39.23 -19.00
C ARG A 148 -9.43 -38.94 -20.41
N LEU A 149 -9.07 -37.80 -20.99
CA LEU A 149 -9.24 -37.58 -22.42
C LEU A 149 -8.06 -38.25 -23.12
N GLN A 150 -8.42 -39.20 -23.97
CA GLN A 150 -7.57 -40.12 -24.69
C GLN A 150 -6.53 -39.41 -25.56
N ASP A 151 -5.31 -39.93 -25.49
CA ASP A 151 -4.41 -39.99 -26.64
C ASP A 151 -5.11 -40.66 -27.82
N GLY A 152 -5.03 -40.03 -28.99
CA GLY A 152 -5.43 -40.68 -30.23
C GLY A 152 -5.43 -39.76 -31.43
N GLN A 153 -4.33 -39.82 -32.20
CA GLN A 153 -4.32 -39.88 -33.68
C GLN A 153 -4.91 -38.66 -34.43
N THR A 154 -4.35 -38.09 -35.49
CA THR A 154 -3.35 -38.49 -36.49
C THR A 154 -3.12 -37.26 -37.36
N ALA A 155 -1.91 -37.08 -37.87
CA ALA A 155 -1.63 -36.17 -38.98
C ALA A 155 -2.48 -36.50 -40.22
N PRO A 156 -2.68 -35.53 -41.13
CA PRO A 156 -2.11 -35.77 -42.45
C PRO A 156 -1.40 -34.56 -43.08
N LYS A 157 -0.17 -34.87 -43.51
CA LYS A 157 0.52 -34.50 -44.75
C LYS A 157 -0.38 -33.98 -45.90
N ARG A 158 -0.09 -32.78 -46.39
CA ARG A 158 -0.19 -32.34 -47.82
C ARG A 158 0.61 -31.02 -47.94
N ALA A 159 1.81 -31.00 -48.52
CA ALA A 159 2.14 -31.18 -49.94
C ALA A 159 1.45 -30.14 -50.85
N GLY A 160 2.17 -29.04 -51.12
CA GLY A 160 2.54 -28.67 -52.48
C GLY A 160 1.68 -27.66 -53.23
N SER A 161 2.42 -26.73 -53.83
CA SER A 161 2.28 -26.25 -55.23
C SER A 161 1.55 -24.93 -55.49
N HIS A 162 2.38 -23.96 -55.92
CA HIS A 162 2.30 -23.19 -57.16
C HIS A 162 1.00 -22.49 -57.53
N LEU A 163 1.09 -21.17 -57.71
CA LEU A 163 0.71 -20.41 -58.92
C LEU A 163 1.30 -19.00 -58.73
N LEU A 164 2.39 -18.69 -59.44
CA LEU A 164 2.43 -17.83 -60.64
C LEU A 164 2.12 -16.36 -60.33
#